data_AF-A0A371PK56-F1
#
_entry.id   AF-A0A371PK56-F1
#
_cell.length_a   1.000
_cell.length_b   1.000
_cell.length_c   1.000
_cell.angle_alpha   90.00
_cell.angle_beta   90.00
_cell.angle_gamma   90.00
#
_symmetry.space_group_name_H-M   'P 1'
#
loop_
_entity.id
_entity.type
_entity.pdbx_description
1 polymer ?
#
loop_
_entity_poly.entity_id
_entity_poly.type
_entity_poly.pdbx_seq_one_letter_code
_entity_poly.pdbx_strand_id
1 'polypeptide(L)'
;MDVSLLYNWEDSVENFLKWASHCCGIKKDSALYRELKVHIKTINDLELFIDLYDGNMNSLDSTLHKIKSHQSKSVIFNDLTN
;
A
#
# COMPACT_ATOMS: atom_id res chain seq x y z
N MET A 1 -8.55 0.79 18.97
CA MET A 1 -7.40 0.31 18.17
C MET A 1 -7.43 -1.20 18.25
N ASP A 2 -7.57 -1.89 17.12
CA ASP A 2 -7.53 -3.36 17.09
C ASP A 2 -6.06 -3.79 17.08
N VAL A 3 -5.59 -4.30 18.22
CA VAL A 3 -4.18 -4.61 18.45
C VAL A 3 -3.72 -5.79 17.59
N SER A 4 -4.65 -6.65 17.14
CA SER A 4 -4.32 -7.76 16.24
C SER A 4 -3.73 -7.28 14.91
N LEU A 5 -4.19 -6.13 14.42
CA LEU A 5 -3.72 -5.50 13.18
C LEU A 5 -2.26 -5.03 13.25
N LEU A 6 -1.65 -4.90 14.43
CA LEU A 6 -0.22 -4.61 14.51
C LEU A 6 0.65 -5.82 14.13
N TYR A 7 0.08 -7.02 14.14
CA TYR A 7 0.81 -8.28 13.93
C TYR A 7 0.39 -9.05 12.69
N ASN A 8 -0.75 -8.72 12.07
CA ASN A 8 -1.31 -9.48 10.95
C ASN A 8 -1.79 -8.59 9.77
N TRP A 9 -1.38 -7.32 9.74
CA TRP A 9 -1.77 -6.41 8.67
C TRP A 9 -1.24 -6.84 7.30
N GLU A 10 -0.11 -7.54 7.27
CA GLU A 10 0.54 -8.06 6.07
C GLU A 10 -0.10 -9.34 5.52
N ASP A 11 -0.91 -10.05 6.30
CA ASP A 11 -1.50 -11.35 5.91
C ASP A 11 -2.48 -11.24 4.73
N SER A 12 -3.09 -10.07 4.55
CA SER A 12 -4.02 -9.83 3.44
C SER A 12 -4.20 -8.36 3.14
N VAL A 13 -4.59 -8.05 1.90
CA VAL A 13 -4.97 -6.69 1.47
C VAL A 13 -6.11 -6.13 2.32
N GLU A 14 -7.04 -6.99 2.77
CA GLU A 14 -8.12 -6.58 3.65
C GLU A 14 -7.59 -6.13 5.03
N ASN A 15 -6.69 -6.91 5.64
CA ASN A 15 -6.06 -6.55 6.91
C ASN A 15 -5.22 -5.28 6.78
N PHE A 16 -4.47 -5.14 5.68
CA PHE A 16 -3.73 -3.92 5.37
C PHE A 16 -4.64 -2.68 5.34
N LEU A 17 -5.77 -2.74 4.62
CA LEU A 17 -6.70 -1.62 4.53
C LEU A 17 -7.39 -1.32 5.88
N LYS A 18 -7.62 -2.34 6.71
CA LYS A 18 -8.09 -2.15 8.09
C LYS A 18 -7.01 -1.44 8.90
N TRP A 19 -5.77 -1.94 8.89
CA TRP A 19 -4.63 -1.36 9.59
C TRP A 19 -4.38 0.09 9.20
N ALA A 20 -4.38 0.42 7.91
CA ALA A 20 -4.22 1.79 7.43
C ALA A 20 -5.27 2.75 8.03
N SER A 21 -6.52 2.31 8.17
CA SER A 21 -7.58 3.13 8.76
C SER A 21 -7.59 3.15 10.29
N HIS A 22 -7.36 2.01 10.94
CA HIS A 22 -7.54 1.82 12.38
C HIS A 22 -6.27 2.08 13.20
N CYS A 23 -5.10 1.85 12.61
CA CYS A 23 -3.80 2.00 13.26
C CYS A 23 -3.06 3.26 12.78
N CYS A 24 -3.08 3.55 11.48
CA CYS A 24 -2.46 4.76 10.92
C CYS A 24 -3.39 5.98 10.87
N GLY A 25 -4.67 5.82 11.24
CA GLY A 25 -5.64 6.93 11.30
C GLY A 25 -6.06 7.49 9.93
N ILE A 26 -5.81 6.76 8.84
CA ILE A 26 -6.20 7.20 7.50
C ILE A 26 -7.72 7.09 7.34
N LYS A 27 -8.39 8.23 7.11
CA LYS A 27 -9.84 8.25 6.93
C LYS A 27 -10.24 7.51 5.65
N LYS A 28 -11.28 6.66 5.73
CA LYS A 28 -11.74 5.83 4.60
C LYS A 28 -12.24 6.64 3.39
N ASP A 29 -12.66 7.88 3.61
CA ASP A 29 -13.12 8.81 2.58
C ASP A 29 -11.98 9.64 1.96
N SER A 30 -10.78 9.62 2.56
CA SER A 30 -9.61 10.38 2.11
C SER A 30 -9.09 9.90 0.75
N ALA A 31 -8.44 10.82 0.03
CA ALA A 31 -7.77 10.50 -1.23
C ALA A 31 -6.71 9.40 -1.04
N LEU A 32 -5.91 9.48 0.04
CA LEU A 32 -4.88 8.49 0.34
C LEU A 32 -5.46 7.08 0.50
N TYR A 33 -6.56 6.92 1.24
CA TYR A 33 -7.20 5.60 1.39
C TYR A 33 -7.67 5.02 0.05
N ARG A 34 -8.24 5.88 -0.81
CA ARG A 34 -8.66 5.47 -2.16
C ARG A 34 -7.47 5.06 -3.01
N GLU A 35 -6.37 5.81 -2.98
CA GLU A 35 -5.17 5.45 -3.74
C GLU A 35 -4.54 4.14 -3.24
N LEU A 36 -4.45 3.94 -1.92
CA LEU A 36 -3.99 2.67 -1.35
C LEU A 36 -4.81 1.49 -1.88
N LYS A 37 -6.14 1.61 -1.91
CA LYS A 37 -7.04 0.57 -2.46
C LYS A 37 -6.89 0.37 -3.97
N VAL A 38 -6.48 1.40 -4.71
CA VAL A 38 -6.28 1.32 -6.17
C VAL A 38 -4.97 0.62 -6.51
N HIS A 39 -3.92 0.86 -5.73
CA HIS A 39 -2.56 0.38 -6.01
C HIS A 39 -2.20 -0.92 -5.27
N ILE A 40 -2.89 -1.24 -4.17
CA ILE A 40 -2.66 -2.44 -3.37
C ILE A 40 -3.92 -3.31 -3.45
N LYS A 41 -3.98 -4.16 -4.47
CA LYS A 41 -5.15 -5.00 -4.78
C LYS A 41 -4.87 -6.48 -4.59
N THR A 42 -3.61 -6.88 -4.79
CA THR A 42 -3.16 -8.26 -4.72
C THR A 42 -2.15 -8.42 -3.58
N ILE A 43 -1.86 -9.67 -3.21
CA ILE A 43 -0.82 -9.95 -2.23
C ILE A 43 0.56 -9.47 -2.71
N ASN A 44 0.86 -9.61 -4.01
CA ASN A 44 2.13 -9.14 -4.59
C ASN A 44 2.28 -7.61 -4.49
N ASP A 45 1.19 -6.85 -4.65
CA ASP A 45 1.23 -5.39 -4.46
C ASP A 45 1.51 -5.02 -3.00
N LEU A 46 0.98 -5.82 -2.06
CA LEU A 46 1.20 -5.65 -0.63
C LEU A 46 2.63 -6.02 -0.24
N GLU A 47 3.17 -7.13 -0.77
CA GLU A 47 4.58 -7.50 -0.60
C GLU A 47 5.49 -6.37 -1.11
N LEU A 48 5.20 -5.83 -2.30
CA LEU A 48 5.94 -4.67 -2.82
C LEU A 48 5.81 -3.43 -1.92
N PHE A 49 4.63 -3.21 -1.33
CA PHE A 49 4.46 -2.14 -0.36
C PHE A 49 5.35 -2.35 0.86
N ILE A 50 5.35 -3.56 1.43
CA ILE A 50 6.14 -3.92 2.62
C ILE A 50 7.63 -3.72 2.34
N ASP A 51 8.13 -4.17 1.18
CA ASP A 51 9.53 -4.01 0.78
C ASP A 51 9.96 -2.54 0.68
N LEU A 52 9.03 -1.65 0.34
CA LEU A 52 9.28 -0.21 0.17
C LEU A 52 8.94 0.61 1.42
N TYR A 53 8.31 0.00 2.41
CA TYR A 53 7.82 0.63 3.63
C TYR A 53 8.96 0.86 4.62
N ASP A 54 9.03 2.08 5.16
CA ASP A 54 10.10 2.51 6.07
C ASP A 54 9.71 2.39 7.55
N GLY A 55 8.56 1.78 7.84
CA GLY A 55 8.01 1.65 9.19
C GLY A 55 7.30 2.91 9.70
N ASN A 56 7.25 4.00 8.93
CA ASN A 56 6.61 5.24 9.37
C ASN A 56 5.09 5.23 9.11
N MET A 57 4.33 4.93 10.17
CA MET A 57 2.86 4.86 10.14
C MET A 57 2.18 6.19 9.80
N ASN A 58 2.88 7.32 9.88
CA ASN A 58 2.33 8.64 9.54
C ASN A 58 2.60 9.05 8.09
N SER A 59 3.34 8.25 7.31
CA SER A 59 3.82 8.64 5.97
C SER A 59 3.63 7.53 4.93
N LEU A 60 2.47 6.88 4.94
CA LEU A 60 2.14 5.83 3.94
C LEU A 60 2.10 6.39 2.51
N ASP A 61 1.84 7.69 2.33
CA ASP A 61 1.89 8.38 1.05
C ASP A 61 3.26 8.28 0.37
N SER A 62 4.35 8.29 1.17
CA SER A 62 5.71 8.20 0.67
C SER A 62 6.00 6.82 0.11
N THR A 63 5.55 5.75 0.78
CA THR A 63 5.66 4.38 0.26
C THR A 63 4.79 4.19 -0.98
N LEU A 64 3.56 4.72 -0.97
CA LEU A 64 2.68 4.68 -2.12
C LEU A 64 3.29 5.37 -3.35
N HIS A 65 3.99 6.50 -3.17
CA HIS A 65 4.71 7.16 -4.25
C HIS A 65 5.82 6.27 -4.84
N LYS A 66 6.56 5.53 -4.00
CA LYS A 66 7.57 4.56 -4.46
C LYS A 66 6.94 3.45 -5.30
N ILE A 67 5.78 2.94 -4.91
CA ILE A 67 5.03 1.91 -5.68
C ILE A 67 4.61 2.46 -7.04
N LYS A 68 4.01 3.65 -7.09
CA LYS A 68 3.58 4.29 -8.34
C LYS A 68 4.75 4.45 -9.31
N SER A 69 5.93 4.83 -8.80
CA SER A 69 7.16 4.91 -9.59
C SER A 69 7.62 3.54 -10.12
N HIS A 70 7.56 2.48 -9.31
CA HIS A 70 7.89 1.11 -9.73
C HIS A 70 6.92 0.58 -10.79
N GLN A 71 5.62 0.74 -10.58
CA GLN A 71 4.59 0.32 -11.53
C GLN A 71 4.70 1.07 -12.87
N SER A 72 4.96 2.39 -12.83
CA SER A 72 5.16 3.20 -14.04
C SER A 72 6.38 2.75 -14.85
N LYS A 73 7.48 2.37 -14.18
CA LYS A 73 8.67 1.82 -14.86
C LYS A 73 8.37 0.47 -15.49
N SER A 74 7.60 -0.39 -14.83
CA SER A 74 7.24 -1.71 -15.35
C SER A 74 6.40 -1.63 -16.63
N VAL A 75 5.51 -0.63 -16.74
CA VAL A 75 4.69 -0.40 -17.95
C VAL A 75 5.55 0.04 -19.14
N ILE A 76 6.53 0.94 -18.94
CA ILE A 76 7.37 1.45 -20.03
C ILE A 76 8.22 0.35 -20.69
N PHE A 77 8.62 -0.69 -19.95
CA PHE A 77 9.43 -1.78 -20.52
C PHE A 77 8.61 -2.74 -21.39
N ASN A 78 7.31 -2.91 -21.16
CA ASN A 78 6.46 -3.80 -21.96
C ASN A 78 6.01 -3.17 -23.28
N ASP A 79 5.97 -1.83 -23.37
CA ASP A 79 5.59 -1.12 -24.61
C ASP A 79 6.76 -0.93 -25.59
N LEU A 80 8.01 -1.19 -25.17
CA LEU A 80 9.21 -1.07 -26.01
C LEU A 80 9.64 -2.39 -26.68
N THR A 81 8.91 -3.48 -26.44
CA THR A 81 9.22 -4.83 -26.95
C THR A 81 8.18 -5.40 -27.92
N ASN A 82 7.23 -4.58 -28.40
CA ASN A 82 6.29 -4.94 -29.49
C ASN A 82 6.56 -4.13 -30.76
#